data_AF-A0A2P5VUC3-F1
#
_entry.id   AF-A0A2P5VUC3-F1
#
_cell.length_a   1.000
_cell.length_b   1.000
_cell.length_c   1.000
_cell.angle_alpha   90.00
_cell.angle_beta   90.00
_cell.angle_gamma   90.00
#
_symmetry.space_group_name_H-M   'P 1'
#
loop_
_entity.id
_entity.type
_entity.pdbx_description
1 polymer ?
#
loop_
_entity_poly.entity_id
_entity_poly.type
_entity_poly.pdbx_seq_one_letter_code
_entity_poly.pdbx_strand_id
1 'polypeptide(L)'
;MGWKGLLPQELLANESIRNQLNCGIEMIRVAAHAQQPAIAPIDGVPEMSLKEVVEAYAQQYEMVFKPKPGRMHNGQQIYGLGNISVIVESLHQKVFARKDNGWSLVSLDDLLEMHYNSLARRR
;
A
#
# COMPACT_ATOMS: atom_id res chain seq x y z
N MET A 1 18.75 11.86 -22.58
CA MET A 1 18.07 13.10 -22.98
C MET A 1 16.65 13.07 -22.41
N GLY A 2 16.29 13.98 -21.50
CA GLY A 2 14.94 14.03 -20.91
C GLY A 2 13.92 14.76 -21.78
N TRP A 3 12.67 14.86 -21.32
CA TRP A 3 11.54 15.47 -22.01
C TRP A 3 11.77 16.92 -22.50
N LYS A 4 12.68 17.68 -21.87
CA LYS A 4 13.06 19.04 -22.29
C LYS A 4 13.68 19.11 -23.68
N GLY A 5 14.27 18.02 -24.16
CA GLY A 5 14.83 17.94 -25.52
C GLY A 5 13.77 17.78 -26.63
N LEU A 6 12.50 17.59 -26.25
CA LEU A 6 11.37 17.46 -27.18
C LEU A 6 10.66 18.79 -27.45
N LEU A 7 11.06 19.88 -26.76
CA LEU A 7 10.43 21.18 -26.88
C LEU A 7 11.15 22.06 -27.92
N PRO A 8 10.41 22.72 -28.83
CA PRO A 8 10.97 23.73 -29.73
C PRO A 8 11.75 24.82 -28.97
N GLN A 9 12.87 25.27 -29.56
CA GLN A 9 13.74 26.29 -28.96
C GLN A 9 13.00 27.61 -28.66
N GLU A 10 12.02 27.96 -29.49
CA GLU A 10 11.20 29.18 -29.35
C GLU A 10 10.35 29.16 -28.06
N LEU A 11 9.83 28.00 -27.68
CA LEU A 11 9.06 27.83 -26.44
C LEU A 11 9.99 27.81 -25.22
N LEU A 12 11.20 27.27 -25.37
CA LEU A 12 12.22 27.28 -24.31
C LEU A 12 12.80 28.68 -24.07
N ALA A 13 12.89 29.53 -25.10
CA ALA A 13 13.36 30.90 -24.95
C ALA A 13 12.36 31.79 -24.19
N ASN A 14 11.07 31.42 -24.18
CA ASN A 14 10.02 32.20 -23.52
C ASN A 14 9.96 31.88 -22.01
N GLU A 15 10.28 32.88 -21.18
CA GLU A 15 10.28 32.74 -19.72
C GLU A 15 8.89 32.44 -19.13
N SER A 16 7.84 33.12 -19.61
CA SER A 16 6.48 32.90 -19.11
C SER A 16 6.00 31.47 -19.37
N ILE A 17 6.29 30.93 -20.56
CA ILE A 17 5.90 29.56 -20.94
C ILE A 17 6.67 28.54 -20.10
N ARG A 18 7.98 28.75 -19.88
CA ARG A 18 8.78 27.90 -18.99
C ARG A 18 8.25 27.90 -17.56
N ASN A 19 7.90 29.06 -17.04
CA ASN A 19 7.41 29.21 -15.68
C ASN A 19 6.07 28.47 -15.50
N GLN A 20 5.12 28.66 -16.42
CA GLN A 20 3.83 27.96 -16.38
C GLN A 20 3.98 26.44 -16.48
N LEU A 21 4.86 25.96 -17.36
CA LEU A 21 5.10 24.51 -17.51
C LEU A 21 5.74 23.91 -16.25
N ASN A 22 6.71 24.60 -15.65
CA ASN A 22 7.30 24.17 -14.38
C ASN A 22 6.26 24.16 -13.26
N CYS A 23 5.44 25.21 -13.13
CA CYS A 23 4.35 25.25 -12.16
C CYS A 23 3.36 24.09 -12.36
N GLY A 24 2.97 23.80 -13.61
CA GLY A 24 2.10 22.66 -13.93
C GLY A 24 2.69 21.31 -13.55
N ILE A 25 3.98 21.09 -13.85
CA ILE A 25 4.69 19.86 -13.47
C ILE A 25 4.81 19.72 -11.96
N GLU A 26 5.10 20.81 -11.25
CA GLU A 26 5.15 20.80 -9.79
C GLU A 26 3.77 20.51 -9.19
N MET A 27 2.69 21.08 -9.73
CA MET A 27 1.32 20.74 -9.32
C MET A 27 0.99 19.25 -9.56
N ILE A 28 1.40 18.68 -10.71
CA ILE A 28 1.20 17.26 -11.00
C ILE A 28 2.06 16.38 -10.08
N ARG A 29 3.30 16.78 -9.77
CA ARG A 29 4.17 16.07 -8.83
C ARG A 29 3.61 16.10 -7.41
N VAL A 30 3.11 17.25 -6.96
CA VAL A 30 2.45 17.42 -5.67
C VAL A 30 1.18 16.57 -5.63
N ALA A 31 0.36 16.60 -6.69
CA ALA A 31 -0.84 15.76 -6.78
C ALA A 31 -0.51 14.25 -6.82
N ALA A 32 0.56 13.84 -7.52
CA ALA A 32 1.02 12.46 -7.53
C ALA A 32 1.54 12.03 -6.15
N HIS A 33 2.24 12.91 -5.43
CA HIS A 33 2.61 12.68 -4.03
C HIS A 33 1.42 12.75 -3.08
N ALA A 34 0.31 13.42 -3.42
CA ALA A 34 -0.92 13.45 -2.64
C ALA A 34 -1.83 12.22 -2.88
N GLN A 35 -1.60 11.47 -3.96
CA GLN A 35 -2.18 10.13 -4.15
C GLN A 35 -1.37 9.04 -3.42
N GLN A 36 -0.15 9.37 -2.98
CA GLN A 36 0.49 8.73 -1.83
C GLN A 36 -0.02 9.47 -0.57
N PRO A 37 -0.28 8.82 0.55
CA PRO A 37 -0.44 9.55 1.79
C PRO A 37 0.92 10.17 2.15
N ALA A 38 1.21 11.38 1.67
CA ALA A 38 2.35 12.18 2.10
C ALA A 38 2.06 12.74 3.50
N ILE A 39 2.31 11.93 4.52
CA ILE A 39 2.48 12.41 5.89
C ILE A 39 3.96 12.76 6.00
N ALA A 40 4.28 14.04 6.10
CA ALA A 40 5.64 14.49 6.39
C ALA A 40 6.17 13.75 7.65
N PRO A 41 7.44 13.34 7.70
CA PRO A 41 7.99 12.69 8.88
C PRO A 41 7.87 13.65 10.07
N ILE A 42 6.99 13.32 11.00
CA ILE A 42 7.01 13.92 12.33
C ILE A 42 8.21 13.26 13.03
N ASP A 43 9.19 14.08 13.37
CA ASP A 43 10.43 13.74 14.09
C ASP A 43 10.26 12.52 15.02
N GLY A 44 10.86 11.38 14.64
CA GLY A 44 10.99 10.21 15.50
C GLY A 44 9.89 9.13 15.44
N VAL A 45 8.82 9.30 14.66
CA VAL A 45 7.83 8.22 14.45
C VAL A 45 8.07 7.57 13.08
N PRO A 46 8.48 6.29 13.01
CA PRO A 46 8.60 5.60 11.73
C PRO A 46 7.22 5.56 11.05
N GLU A 47 7.15 6.02 9.81
CA GLU A 47 6.00 5.83 8.93
C GLU A 47 5.73 4.32 8.80
N MET A 48 4.76 3.80 9.55
CA MET A 48 4.47 2.37 9.53
C MET A 48 3.79 2.02 8.20
N SER A 49 4.43 1.17 7.41
CA SER A 49 3.82 0.58 6.24
C SER A 49 2.57 -0.23 6.63
N LEU A 50 1.59 -0.37 5.72
CA LEU A 50 0.40 -1.22 6.00
C LEU A 50 0.78 -2.63 6.46
N LYS A 51 1.89 -3.17 5.95
CA LYS A 51 2.43 -4.45 6.38
C LYS A 51 2.81 -4.43 7.87
N GLU A 52 3.49 -3.38 8.32
CA GLU A 52 3.86 -3.21 9.73
C GLU A 52 2.65 -2.96 10.61
N VAL A 53 1.64 -2.22 10.14
CA VAL A 53 0.37 -2.04 10.86
C VAL A 53 -0.33 -3.39 11.06
N VAL A 54 -0.43 -4.21 10.01
CA VAL A 54 -1.00 -5.57 10.10
C VAL A 54 -0.17 -6.44 11.06
N GLU A 55 1.15 -6.33 11.02
CA GLU A 55 2.07 -7.08 11.88
C GLU A 55 1.93 -6.69 13.35
N ALA A 56 1.87 -5.39 13.66
CA ALA A 56 1.64 -4.87 15.01
C ALA A 56 0.26 -5.26 15.55
N TYR A 57 -0.78 -5.18 14.71
CA TYR A 57 -2.13 -5.64 15.06
C TYR A 57 -2.14 -7.14 15.37
N ALA A 58 -1.43 -7.95 14.58
CA ALA A 58 -1.27 -9.38 14.84
C ALA A 58 -0.61 -9.62 16.21
N GLN A 59 0.49 -8.92 16.50
CA GLN A 59 1.22 -9.04 17.76
C GLN A 59 0.36 -8.68 18.97
N GLN A 60 -0.49 -7.64 18.86
CA GLN A 60 -1.39 -7.22 19.93
C GLN A 60 -2.38 -8.32 20.35
N TYR A 61 -2.83 -9.14 19.41
CA TYR A 61 -3.74 -10.27 19.66
C TYR A 61 -3.03 -11.63 19.67
N GLU A 62 -1.72 -11.64 19.92
CA GLU A 62 -0.87 -12.83 20.00
C GLU A 62 -0.90 -13.72 18.74
N MET A 63 -1.16 -13.11 17.59
CA MET A 63 -1.18 -13.75 16.29
C MET A 63 0.16 -13.65 15.58
N VAL A 64 0.52 -14.68 14.82
CA VAL A 64 1.74 -14.68 13.99
C VAL A 64 1.41 -14.17 12.59
N PHE A 65 2.04 -13.07 12.19
CA PHE A 65 2.02 -12.58 10.82
C PHE A 65 3.34 -12.95 10.10
N LYS A 66 3.29 -13.87 9.13
CA LYS A 66 4.50 -14.32 8.41
C LYS A 66 4.25 -14.63 6.95
N PRO A 67 5.21 -14.37 6.04
CA PRO A 67 5.06 -14.78 4.65
C PRO A 67 4.93 -16.31 4.56
N LYS A 68 4.19 -16.80 3.57
CA LYS A 68 4.15 -18.21 3.18
C LYS A 68 5.05 -18.39 1.95
N PRO A 69 6.30 -18.86 2.11
CA PRO A 69 7.24 -18.99 0.99
C PRO A 69 6.68 -19.87 -0.13
N GLY A 70 6.89 -19.49 -1.38
CA GLY A 70 6.38 -20.23 -2.55
C GLY A 70 4.85 -20.15 -2.74
N ARG A 71 4.16 -19.29 -1.96
CA ARG A 71 2.73 -19.01 -2.13
C ARG A 71 2.54 -17.57 -2.56
N MET A 72 2.10 -17.40 -3.80
CA MET A 72 1.77 -16.11 -4.39
C MET A 72 0.38 -16.16 -5.01
N HIS A 73 -0.25 -15.01 -5.14
CA HIS A 73 -1.51 -14.83 -5.85
C HIS A 73 -1.40 -13.56 -6.69
N ASN A 74 -1.56 -13.68 -8.01
CA ASN A 74 -1.44 -12.55 -8.95
C ASN A 74 -0.15 -11.73 -8.80
N GLY A 75 0.98 -12.38 -8.49
CA GLY A 75 2.25 -11.68 -8.24
C GLY A 75 2.41 -11.13 -6.81
N GLN A 76 1.36 -11.19 -5.98
CA GLN A 76 1.38 -10.71 -4.59
C GLN A 76 1.76 -11.84 -3.62
N GLN A 77 2.58 -11.52 -2.63
CA GLN A 77 2.98 -12.46 -1.56
C GLN A 77 1.78 -12.79 -0.68
N ILE A 78 1.55 -14.08 -0.43
CA ILE A 78 0.57 -14.52 0.56
C ILE A 78 1.23 -14.59 1.93
N TYR A 79 0.62 -13.96 2.92
CA TYR A 79 1.00 -14.04 4.33
C TYR A 79 0.03 -14.95 5.10
N GLY A 80 0.50 -15.56 6.16
CA GLY A 80 -0.33 -16.17 7.19
C GLY A 80 -0.52 -15.18 8.32
N LEU A 81 -1.77 -14.95 8.71
CA LEU A 81 -2.16 -14.23 9.92
C LEU A 81 -2.83 -15.25 10.84
N GLY A 82 -2.06 -15.83 11.77
CA GLY A 82 -2.49 -16.99 12.53
C GLY A 82 -2.87 -18.16 11.61
N ASN A 83 -4.16 -18.49 11.57
CA ASN A 83 -4.74 -19.56 10.76
C ASN A 83 -5.40 -19.07 9.45
N ILE A 84 -5.40 -17.76 9.18
CA ILE A 84 -5.95 -17.15 7.96
C ILE A 84 -4.81 -16.92 6.95
N SER A 85 -5.14 -16.96 5.66
CA SER A 85 -4.22 -16.48 4.61
C SER A 85 -4.65 -15.10 4.15
N VAL A 86 -3.70 -14.17 4.09
CA VAL A 86 -3.95 -12.77 3.74
C VAL A 86 -3.00 -12.28 2.66
N ILE A 87 -3.42 -11.29 1.89
CA ILE A 87 -2.59 -10.53 0.96
C ILE A 87 -2.68 -9.07 1.38
N VAL A 88 -1.52 -8.42 1.43
CA VAL A 88 -1.43 -6.98 1.72
C VAL A 88 -1.08 -6.27 0.42
N GLU A 89 -1.98 -5.40 -0.04
CA GLU A 89 -1.81 -4.60 -1.25
C GLU A 89 -1.38 -3.18 -0.86
N SER A 90 -0.10 -2.88 -1.05
CA SER A 90 0.49 -1.58 -0.67
C SER A 90 0.03 -0.41 -1.55
N LEU A 91 -0.27 -0.65 -2.84
CA LEU A 91 -0.65 0.41 -3.78
C LEU A 91 -1.97 1.09 -3.42
N HIS A 92 -2.95 0.32 -2.96
CA HIS A 92 -4.28 0.82 -2.59
C HIS A 92 -4.57 0.75 -1.09
N GLN A 93 -3.56 0.38 -0.28
CA GLN A 93 -3.68 0.22 1.17
C GLN A 93 -4.84 -0.73 1.56
N LYS A 94 -4.91 -1.89 0.90
CA LYS A 94 -5.98 -2.89 1.08
C LYS A 94 -5.44 -4.19 1.65
N VAL A 95 -6.27 -4.89 2.42
CA VAL A 95 -5.98 -6.23 2.91
C VAL A 95 -7.05 -7.19 2.42
N PHE A 96 -6.62 -8.29 1.82
CA PHE A 96 -7.50 -9.35 1.35
C PHE A 96 -7.31 -10.59 2.20
N ALA A 97 -8.39 -11.26 2.57
CA ALA A 97 -8.36 -12.56 3.23
C ALA A 97 -8.92 -13.66 2.33
N ARG A 98 -8.37 -14.86 2.49
CA ARG A 98 -8.88 -16.06 1.83
C ARG A 98 -10.12 -16.57 2.56
N LYS A 99 -11.25 -16.59 1.85
CA LYS A 99 -12.54 -17.18 2.23
C LYS A 99 -12.86 -18.37 1.32
N ASP A 100 -13.99 -19.04 1.56
CA ASP A 100 -14.42 -20.22 0.79
C ASP A 100 -14.67 -19.90 -0.69
N ASN A 101 -15.12 -18.68 -1.00
CA ASN A 101 -15.40 -18.20 -2.35
C ASN A 101 -14.19 -17.49 -3.02
N GLY A 102 -13.01 -17.52 -2.39
CA GLY A 102 -11.80 -16.88 -2.92
C GLY A 102 -11.27 -15.75 -2.04
N TRP A 103 -10.65 -14.74 -2.65
CA TRP A 103 -10.07 -13.59 -1.94
C TRP A 103 -11.10 -12.48 -1.80
N SER A 104 -11.30 -12.00 -0.58
CA SER A 104 -12.23 -10.89 -0.28
C SER A 104 -11.51 -9.77 0.44
N LEU A 105 -11.84 -8.53 0.10
CA LEU A 105 -11.39 -7.34 0.83
C LEU A 105 -11.94 -7.39 2.26
N VAL A 106 -11.10 -7.12 3.26
CA VAL A 106 -11.45 -7.18 4.69
C VAL A 106 -10.73 -6.08 5.48
N SER A 107 -11.32 -5.69 6.60
CA SER A 107 -10.69 -4.83 7.61
C SER A 107 -9.82 -5.65 8.58
N LEU A 108 -9.04 -4.97 9.44
CA LEU A 108 -8.26 -5.65 10.49
C LEU A 108 -9.16 -6.35 11.52
N ASP A 109 -10.30 -5.74 11.87
CA ASP A 109 -11.25 -6.34 12.80
C ASP A 109 -11.94 -7.57 12.20
N ASP A 110 -12.26 -7.54 10.90
CA ASP A 110 -12.75 -8.73 10.19
C ASP A 110 -11.75 -9.89 10.24
N LEU A 111 -10.44 -9.59 10.14
CA LEU A 111 -9.39 -10.62 10.24
C LEU A 111 -9.37 -11.26 11.62
N LEU A 112 -9.57 -10.47 12.68
CA LEU A 112 -9.66 -10.98 14.04
C LEU A 112 -10.90 -11.86 14.22
N GLU A 113 -12.06 -11.42 13.74
CA GLU A 113 -13.29 -12.21 13.80
C GLU A 113 -13.15 -13.53 13.04
N MET A 114 -12.59 -13.47 11.83
CA MET A 114 -12.28 -14.65 11.03
C MET A 114 -11.35 -15.62 11.76
N HIS A 115 -10.43 -15.13 12.59
CA HIS A 115 -9.45 -15.95 13.30
C HIS A 115 -10.16 -16.77 14.38
N TYR A 116 -10.97 -16.12 15.22
CA TYR A 116 -11.74 -16.80 16.25
C TYR A 116 -12.77 -17.78 15.66
N ASN A 117 -13.48 -17.37 14.59
CA ASN A 117 -14.43 -18.23 13.89
C ASN A 117 -13.79 -19.49 13.29
N SER A 118 -12.54 -19.40 12.84
CA SER A 118 -11.80 -20.55 12.30
C SER A 118 -11.20 -21.44 13.38
N LEU A 119 -11.00 -20.95 14.60
CA LEU A 119 -10.69 -21.77 15.77
C LEU A 119 -11.94 -22.51 16.30
N ALA A 120 -13.09 -21.83 16.35
CA ALA A 120 -14.36 -22.44 16.78
C ALA A 120 -14.76 -23.62 15.90
N ARG A 121 -14.54 -23.54 14.58
CA ARG A 121 -14.80 -24.64 13.63
C ARG A 121 -13.89 -25.86 13.78
N ARG A 122 -12.82 -25.78 14.59
CA ARG A 122 -11.86 -26.88 14.81
C ARG A 122 -12.06 -27.64 16.13
N ARG A 123 -13.01 -27.21 16.97
CA ARG A 123 -13.42 -27.89 18.21
C ARG A 123 -14.66 -28.72 17.96
#